data_AF-A0A1K2HBI6-F1
#
_entry.id   AF-A0A1K2HBI6-F1
#
_cell.length_a   1.000
_cell.length_b   1.000
_cell.length_c   1.000
_cell.angle_alpha   90.00
_cell.angle_beta   90.00
_cell.angle_gamma   90.00
#
_symmetry.space_group_name_H-M   'P 1'
#
loop_
_entity.id
_entity.type
_entity.pdbx_description
1 polymer ?
#
loop_
_entity_poly.entity_id
_entity_poly.type
_entity_poly.pdbx_seq_one_letter_code
_entity_poly.pdbx_strand_id
1 'polypeptide(L)'
;MSDDFSASPAGSGLSRPRYLLAEWQTRRLSETYADLAASERYGQATRFFLSDIYGPTDFSRRDQDGERVAAKMRSLLPQRAMRAIQNALYLNRLTQGLDAALAEMLFEQMGVAQIDADSYAEAYRRCDNYAARCEQIALVHALGCELDVVVQKSFVQLALRLAHGPAHLAGLGELQDFLERGVAAFLQMHGADYFLDTVRERETRLLDRIYAGQPDPFAAD
;
A
#
# COMPACT_ATOMS: atom_id res chain seq x y z
N MET A 1 19.19 12.80 0.17
CA MET A 1 18.16 13.82 -0.09
C MET A 1 17.07 13.54 0.90
N SER A 2 16.92 14.40 1.90
CA SER A 2 16.01 14.17 3.03
C SER A 2 14.60 14.52 2.57
N ASP A 3 13.84 13.51 2.14
CA ASP A 3 12.41 13.70 1.89
C ASP A 3 11.73 13.77 3.26
N ASP A 4 11.28 14.97 3.58
CA ASP A 4 10.57 15.32 4.80
C ASP A 4 9.15 14.72 4.74
N PHE A 5 9.02 13.45 5.09
CA PHE A 5 7.73 12.76 5.29
C PHE A 5 6.97 13.27 6.54
N SER A 6 7.41 14.37 7.16
CA SER A 6 6.86 14.90 8.41
C SER A 6 5.53 15.63 8.20
N ALA A 7 4.47 14.90 7.83
CA ALA A 7 3.11 15.38 8.04
C ALA A 7 2.80 15.30 9.54
N SER A 8 2.50 16.41 10.21
CA SER A 8 2.09 16.35 11.63
C SER A 8 0.84 15.47 11.81
N PRO A 9 0.68 14.72 12.93
CA PRO A 9 -0.49 13.87 13.18
C PRO A 9 -1.82 14.59 12.91
N ALA A 10 -1.91 15.89 13.23
CA ALA A 10 -3.09 16.72 13.04
C ALA A 10 -3.47 16.98 11.57
N GLY A 11 -2.52 16.90 10.64
CA GLY A 11 -2.76 17.05 9.20
C GLY A 11 -3.02 15.72 8.48
N SER A 12 -2.73 14.59 9.13
CA SER A 12 -2.85 13.26 8.51
C SER A 12 -4.28 12.75 8.40
N GLY A 13 -5.19 13.15 9.29
CA GLY A 13 -6.54 12.56 9.40
C GLY A 13 -6.60 11.21 10.12
N LEU A 14 -5.45 10.60 10.46
CA LEU A 14 -5.37 9.34 11.20
C LEU A 14 -5.46 9.57 12.72
N SER A 15 -5.92 8.56 13.46
CA SER A 15 -5.75 8.55 14.92
C SER A 15 -4.26 8.52 15.27
N ARG A 16 -3.86 9.07 16.43
CA ARG A 16 -2.44 9.12 16.83
C ARG A 16 -1.75 7.74 16.77
N PRO A 17 -2.32 6.64 17.30
CA PRO A 17 -1.72 5.30 17.17
C PRO A 17 -1.52 4.87 15.70
N ARG A 18 -2.52 5.11 14.84
CA ARG A 18 -2.45 4.75 13.42
C ARG A 18 -1.42 5.59 12.66
N TYR A 19 -1.32 6.88 12.97
CA TYR A 19 -0.31 7.77 12.40
C TYR A 19 1.11 7.29 12.77
N LEU A 20 1.39 7.04 14.06
CA LEU A 20 2.72 6.60 14.51
C LEU A 20 3.12 5.26 13.88
N LEU A 21 2.17 4.34 13.78
CA LEU A 21 2.38 3.07 13.09
C LEU A 21 2.68 3.27 11.61
N ALA A 22 1.87 4.07 10.90
CA ALA A 22 2.07 4.33 9.47
C ALA A 22 3.41 5.04 9.20
N GLU A 23 3.80 5.99 10.04
CA GLU A 23 5.09 6.68 9.94
C GLU A 23 6.26 5.69 10.10
N TRP A 24 6.21 4.83 11.12
CA TRP A 24 7.23 3.80 11.32
C TRP A 24 7.28 2.82 10.14
N GLN A 25 6.13 2.34 9.67
CA GLN A 25 6.05 1.40 8.55
C GLN A 25 6.59 2.01 7.26
N THR A 26 6.26 3.28 6.98
CA THR A 26 6.76 4.03 5.82
C THR A 26 8.27 4.17 5.87
N ARG A 27 8.83 4.55 7.03
CA ARG A 27 10.28 4.66 7.21
C ARG A 27 10.98 3.32 6.94
N ARG A 28 10.49 2.24 7.56
CA ARG A 28 11.02 0.89 7.34
C ARG A 28 10.92 0.45 5.87
N LEU A 29 9.81 0.74 5.19
CA LEU A 29 9.68 0.45 3.76
C LEU A 29 10.69 1.26 2.93
N SER A 30 10.87 2.54 3.26
CA SER A 30 11.79 3.43 2.54
C SER A 30 13.24 2.94 2.62
N GLU A 31 13.63 2.37 3.76
CA GLU A 31 14.93 1.72 3.96
C GLU A 31 15.02 0.39 3.21
N THR A 32 13.99 -0.46 3.34
CA THR A 32 13.93 -1.79 2.70
C THR A 32 13.99 -1.74 1.18
N TYR A 33 13.45 -0.67 0.57
CA TYR A 33 13.33 -0.50 -0.87
C TYR A 33 14.15 0.67 -1.41
N ALA A 34 15.18 1.11 -0.67
CA ALA A 34 16.05 2.22 -1.09
C ALA A 34 16.73 1.96 -2.44
N ASP A 35 17.08 0.71 -2.73
CA ASP A 35 17.65 0.27 -4.01
C ASP A 35 16.64 0.41 -5.17
N LEU A 36 15.38 0.01 -4.97
CA LEU A 36 14.32 0.20 -5.96
C LEU A 36 14.01 1.69 -6.15
N ALA A 37 14.03 2.47 -5.06
CA ALA A 37 13.81 3.92 -5.10
C ALA A 37 14.89 4.67 -5.90
N ALA A 38 16.15 4.19 -5.83
CA ALA A 38 17.29 4.73 -6.56
C ALA A 38 17.33 4.28 -8.04
N SER A 39 16.57 3.26 -8.42
CA SER A 39 16.49 2.78 -9.80
C SER A 39 15.81 3.82 -10.70
N GLU A 40 16.39 4.10 -11.87
CA GLU A 40 15.74 4.92 -12.91
C GLU A 40 14.42 4.30 -13.38
N ARG A 41 14.36 2.97 -13.42
CA ARG A 41 13.20 2.21 -13.89
C ARG A 41 12.10 2.09 -12.83
N TYR A 42 12.46 1.83 -11.58
CA TYR A 42 11.49 1.52 -10.51
C TYR A 42 11.24 2.69 -9.55
N GLY A 43 12.08 3.72 -9.55
CA GLY A 43 12.05 4.76 -8.53
C GLY A 43 10.74 5.54 -8.46
N GLN A 44 10.08 5.78 -9.60
CA GLN A 44 8.76 6.42 -9.61
C GLN A 44 7.69 5.54 -8.96
N ALA A 45 7.69 4.24 -9.25
CA ALA A 45 6.76 3.28 -8.66
C ALA A 45 7.01 3.09 -7.16
N THR A 46 8.27 3.01 -6.73
CA THR A 46 8.62 2.96 -5.31
C THR A 46 8.16 4.21 -4.58
N ARG A 47 8.38 5.41 -5.13
CA ARG A 47 7.90 6.65 -4.51
C ARG A 47 6.38 6.67 -4.41
N PHE A 48 5.67 6.37 -5.50
CA PHE A 48 4.20 6.29 -5.49
C PHE A 48 3.68 5.30 -4.43
N PHE A 49 4.31 4.13 -4.30
CA PHE A 49 3.94 3.16 -3.27
C PHE A 49 4.12 3.72 -1.84
N LEU A 50 5.25 4.36 -1.58
CA LEU A 50 5.59 4.92 -0.26
C LEU A 50 4.74 6.16 0.09
N SER A 51 4.42 7.02 -0.88
CA SER A 51 3.67 8.25 -0.64
C SER A 51 2.17 8.06 -0.74
N ASP A 52 1.69 7.44 -1.82
CA ASP A 52 0.28 7.43 -2.18
C ASP A 52 -0.45 6.20 -1.66
N ILE A 53 0.23 5.13 -1.28
CA ILE A 53 -0.42 3.90 -0.76
C ILE A 53 -0.16 3.74 0.73
N TYR A 54 1.11 3.84 1.16
CA TYR A 54 1.51 3.57 2.54
C TYR A 54 1.87 4.81 3.35
N GLY A 55 1.83 6.00 2.74
CA GLY A 55 2.20 7.24 3.43
C GLY A 55 1.35 7.46 4.70
N PRO A 56 1.88 8.22 5.68
CA PRO A 56 1.19 8.49 6.95
C PRO A 56 0.06 9.51 6.77
N THR A 57 -0.93 9.18 5.93
CA THR A 57 -2.07 10.01 5.55
C THR A 57 -3.34 9.16 5.54
N ASP A 58 -4.46 9.77 5.90
CA ASP A 58 -5.76 9.14 5.83
C ASP A 58 -6.26 9.09 4.39
N PHE A 59 -6.25 7.89 3.81
CA PHE A 59 -6.76 7.63 2.47
C PHE A 59 -8.25 7.25 2.45
N SER A 60 -8.95 7.31 3.58
CA SER A 60 -10.35 6.85 3.70
C SER A 60 -11.28 7.48 2.68
N ARG A 61 -11.09 8.76 2.35
CA ARG A 61 -11.92 9.45 1.36
C ARG A 61 -11.75 8.85 -0.04
N ARG A 62 -10.50 8.68 -0.48
CA ARG A 62 -10.17 8.03 -1.75
C ARG A 62 -10.73 6.62 -1.82
N ASP A 63 -10.57 5.86 -0.74
CA ASP A 63 -10.99 4.46 -0.68
C ASP A 63 -12.53 4.34 -0.75
N GLN A 64 -13.26 5.22 -0.05
CA GLN A 64 -14.72 5.31 -0.15
C GLN A 64 -15.20 5.72 -1.54
N ASP A 65 -14.52 6.66 -2.18
CA ASP A 65 -14.84 7.07 -3.54
C ASP A 65 -14.61 5.92 -4.54
N GLY A 66 -13.54 5.13 -4.35
CA GLY A 66 -13.29 3.90 -5.10
C GLY A 66 -14.44 2.89 -4.97
N GLU A 67 -14.92 2.64 -3.76
CA GLU A 67 -16.07 1.76 -3.50
C GLU A 67 -17.35 2.26 -4.19
N ARG A 68 -17.63 3.57 -4.11
CA ARG A 68 -18.80 4.19 -4.77
C ARG A 68 -18.74 4.05 -6.28
N VAL A 69 -17.58 4.29 -6.88
CA VAL A 69 -17.38 4.13 -8.33
C VAL A 69 -17.54 2.67 -8.74
N ALA A 70 -16.91 1.75 -8.01
CA ALA A 70 -17.05 0.31 -8.25
C ALA A 70 -18.52 -0.16 -8.21
N ALA A 71 -19.31 0.34 -7.24
CA ALA A 71 -20.73 0.04 -7.14
C ALA A 71 -21.52 0.55 -8.36
N LYS A 72 -21.27 1.80 -8.80
CA LYS A 72 -21.95 2.40 -9.96
C LYS A 72 -21.59 1.70 -11.27
N MET A 73 -20.34 1.27 -11.43
CA MET A 73 -19.86 0.63 -12.65
C MET A 73 -20.13 -0.87 -12.71
N ARG A 74 -20.78 -1.46 -11.69
CA ARG A 74 -20.92 -2.92 -11.55
C ARG A 74 -21.57 -3.60 -12.75
N SER A 75 -22.61 -2.99 -13.31
CA SER A 75 -23.33 -3.55 -14.47
C SER A 75 -22.62 -3.32 -15.80
N LEU A 76 -21.63 -2.42 -15.84
CA LEU A 76 -20.92 -2.01 -17.06
C LEU A 76 -19.56 -2.71 -17.21
N LEU A 77 -18.98 -3.19 -16.11
CA LEU A 77 -17.67 -3.81 -16.10
C LEU A 77 -17.74 -5.31 -16.45
N PRO A 78 -16.80 -5.83 -17.26
CA PRO A 78 -16.64 -7.27 -17.45
C PRO A 78 -16.40 -7.98 -16.11
N GLN A 79 -16.86 -9.22 -15.99
CA GLN A 79 -16.75 -10.00 -14.75
C GLN A 79 -15.31 -10.06 -14.23
N ARG A 80 -14.31 -10.17 -15.11
CA ARG A 80 -12.89 -10.16 -14.73
C ARG A 80 -12.47 -8.86 -14.07
N ALA A 81 -12.89 -7.71 -14.61
CA ALA A 81 -12.56 -6.40 -14.04
C ALA A 81 -13.25 -6.20 -12.68
N MET A 82 -14.50 -6.68 -12.54
CA MET A 82 -15.20 -6.65 -11.26
C MET A 82 -14.50 -7.50 -10.19
N ARG A 83 -13.99 -8.69 -10.54
CA ARG A 83 -13.22 -9.53 -9.62
C ARG A 83 -11.94 -8.84 -9.15
N ALA A 84 -11.20 -8.21 -10.06
CA ALA A 84 -9.99 -7.45 -9.70
C ALA A 84 -10.30 -6.32 -8.70
N ILE A 85 -11.40 -5.58 -8.92
CA ILE A 85 -11.85 -4.54 -8.00
C ILE A 85 -12.26 -5.12 -6.64
N GLN A 86 -12.98 -6.24 -6.62
CA GLN A 86 -13.36 -6.92 -5.38
C GLN A 86 -12.13 -7.37 -4.59
N ASN A 87 -11.13 -7.93 -5.27
CA ASN A 87 -9.86 -8.32 -4.67
C ASN A 87 -9.11 -7.10 -4.10
N ALA A 88 -9.10 -5.97 -4.81
CA ALA A 88 -8.48 -4.73 -4.34
C ALA A 88 -9.17 -4.17 -3.08
N LEU A 89 -10.51 -4.17 -3.06
CA LEU A 89 -11.29 -3.77 -1.87
C LEU A 89 -11.08 -4.74 -0.70
N TYR A 90 -10.96 -6.04 -0.99
CA TYR A 90 -10.65 -7.04 0.03
C TYR A 90 -9.25 -6.83 0.62
N LEU A 91 -8.24 -6.63 -0.23
CA LEU A 91 -6.87 -6.31 0.20
C LEU A 91 -6.82 -5.04 1.06
N ASN A 92 -7.55 -3.98 0.67
CA ASN A 92 -7.61 -2.75 1.46
C ASN A 92 -8.19 -3.02 2.86
N ARG A 93 -9.32 -3.73 2.95
CA ARG A 93 -9.94 -4.09 4.22
C ARG A 93 -9.03 -4.97 5.09
N LEU A 94 -8.39 -5.97 4.48
CA LEU A 94 -7.44 -6.85 5.15
C LEU A 94 -6.28 -6.04 5.75
N THR A 95 -5.69 -5.15 4.95
CA THR A 95 -4.61 -4.26 5.39
C THR A 95 -5.04 -3.38 6.57
N GLN A 96 -6.19 -2.72 6.46
CA GLN A 96 -6.71 -1.86 7.54
C GLN A 96 -6.96 -2.64 8.84
N GLY A 97 -7.54 -3.85 8.74
CA GLY A 97 -7.78 -4.70 9.91
C GLY A 97 -6.49 -5.17 10.56
N LEU A 98 -5.50 -5.57 9.76
CA LEU A 98 -4.19 -6.00 10.24
C LEU A 98 -3.42 -4.86 10.93
N ASP A 99 -3.47 -3.65 10.39
CA ASP A 99 -2.77 -2.51 11.00
C ASP A 99 -3.52 -1.94 12.20
N ALA A 100 -4.85 -2.05 12.25
CA ALA A 100 -5.63 -1.73 13.45
C ALA A 100 -5.24 -2.66 14.61
N ALA A 101 -5.21 -3.97 14.37
CA ALA A 101 -4.81 -4.96 15.37
C ALA A 101 -3.37 -4.74 15.85
N LEU A 102 -2.47 -4.36 14.95
CA LEU A 102 -1.09 -4.07 15.28
C LEU A 102 -0.94 -2.79 16.11
N ALA A 103 -1.68 -1.73 15.77
CA ALA A 103 -1.68 -0.49 16.55
C ALA A 103 -2.26 -0.72 17.96
N GLU A 104 -3.36 -1.48 18.07
CA GLU A 104 -3.93 -1.87 19.36
C GLU A 104 -2.92 -2.66 20.20
N MET A 105 -2.26 -3.66 19.60
CA MET A 105 -1.23 -4.46 20.28
C MET A 105 -0.08 -3.59 20.81
N LEU A 106 0.48 -2.71 19.97
CA LEU A 106 1.60 -1.85 20.34
C LEU A 106 1.24 -0.87 21.46
N PHE A 107 0.14 -0.13 21.30
CA PHE A 107 -0.13 1.02 22.15
C PHE A 107 -1.02 0.69 23.35
N GLU A 108 -1.97 -0.23 23.21
CA GLU A 108 -2.94 -0.55 24.27
C GLU A 108 -2.49 -1.75 25.11
N GLN A 109 -1.98 -2.80 24.47
CA GLN A 109 -1.60 -4.04 25.18
C GLN A 109 -0.14 -4.03 25.67
N MET A 110 0.78 -3.54 24.84
CA MET A 110 2.20 -3.46 25.19
C MET A 110 2.59 -2.12 25.84
N GLY A 111 1.76 -1.07 25.71
CA GLY A 111 2.04 0.25 26.28
C GLY A 111 3.26 0.95 25.67
N VAL A 112 3.57 0.67 24.41
CA VAL A 112 4.74 1.21 23.71
C VAL A 112 4.59 2.72 23.52
N ALA A 113 5.55 3.50 24.03
CA ALA A 113 5.56 4.95 23.84
C ALA A 113 6.07 5.37 22.45
N GLN A 114 7.05 4.64 21.91
CA GLN A 114 7.66 4.84 20.61
C GLN A 114 7.99 3.49 19.98
N ILE A 115 7.61 3.30 18.72
CA ILE A 115 7.85 2.05 17.99
C ILE A 115 9.32 1.97 17.58
N ASP A 116 9.94 0.82 17.86
CA ASP A 116 11.25 0.40 17.38
C ASP A 116 11.16 -1.01 16.76
N ALA A 117 12.28 -1.53 16.25
CA ALA A 117 12.33 -2.85 15.61
C ALA A 117 11.87 -3.98 16.53
N ASP A 118 12.28 -3.96 17.80
CA ASP A 118 12.00 -5.02 18.76
C ASP A 118 10.52 -5.03 19.17
N SER A 119 9.97 -3.87 19.52
CA SER A 119 8.55 -3.69 19.87
C SER A 119 7.65 -4.01 18.68
N TYR A 120 8.02 -3.62 17.46
CA TYR A 120 7.26 -3.96 16.26
C TYR A 120 7.26 -5.47 15.98
N ALA A 121 8.43 -6.13 16.03
CA ALA A 121 8.53 -7.56 15.82
C ALA A 121 7.79 -8.37 16.90
N GLU A 122 7.88 -7.93 18.16
CA GLU A 122 7.13 -8.53 19.27
C GLU A 122 5.61 -8.37 19.08
N ALA A 123 5.14 -7.17 18.69
CA ALA A 123 3.73 -6.95 18.41
C ALA A 123 3.22 -7.84 17.26
N TYR A 124 4.01 -8.03 16.19
CA TYR A 124 3.68 -8.97 15.11
C TYR A 124 3.47 -10.38 15.63
N ARG A 125 4.38 -10.89 16.47
CA ARG A 125 4.25 -12.23 17.05
C ARG A 125 3.03 -12.35 17.95
N ARG A 126 2.74 -11.32 18.77
CA ARG A 126 1.57 -11.32 19.66
C ARG A 126 0.24 -11.20 18.92
N CYS A 127 0.21 -10.54 17.77
CA CYS A 127 -0.98 -10.50 16.93
C CYS A 127 -1.34 -11.87 16.33
N ASP A 128 -0.37 -12.80 16.22
CA ASP A 128 -0.55 -14.18 15.75
C ASP A 128 -1.40 -14.31 14.47
N ASN A 129 -1.14 -13.43 13.51
CA ASN A 129 -1.92 -13.29 12.27
C ASN A 129 -1.09 -13.59 11.01
N TYR A 130 -0.12 -14.51 11.13
CA TYR A 130 0.79 -14.91 10.06
C TYR A 130 0.07 -15.26 8.76
N ALA A 131 -0.95 -16.11 8.82
CA ALA A 131 -1.70 -16.53 7.63
C ALA A 131 -2.36 -15.35 6.89
N ALA A 132 -2.93 -14.40 7.62
CA ALA A 132 -3.54 -13.21 7.05
C ALA A 132 -2.49 -12.26 6.43
N ARG A 133 -1.28 -12.19 7.01
CA ARG A 133 -0.14 -11.44 6.43
C ARG A 133 0.38 -12.12 5.16
N CYS A 134 0.48 -13.44 5.11
CA CYS A 134 0.81 -14.18 3.89
C CYS A 134 -0.22 -13.94 2.79
N GLU A 135 -1.52 -13.97 3.13
CA GLU A 135 -2.60 -13.65 2.20
C GLU A 135 -2.50 -12.21 1.68
N GLN A 136 -2.23 -11.24 2.55
CA GLN A 136 -2.00 -9.85 2.19
C GLN A 136 -0.86 -9.73 1.15
N ILE A 137 0.29 -10.35 1.40
CA ILE A 137 1.46 -10.33 0.49
C ILE A 137 1.10 -10.96 -0.86
N ALA A 138 0.41 -12.10 -0.85
CA ALA A 138 -0.01 -12.79 -2.07
C ALA A 138 -0.99 -11.95 -2.90
N LEU A 139 -1.93 -11.27 -2.25
CA LEU A 139 -2.89 -10.38 -2.91
C LEU A 139 -2.23 -9.14 -3.51
N VAL A 140 -1.26 -8.52 -2.81
CA VAL A 140 -0.48 -7.39 -3.34
C VAL A 140 0.23 -7.80 -4.64
N HIS A 141 0.89 -8.95 -4.64
CA HIS A 141 1.57 -9.48 -5.83
C HIS A 141 0.60 -9.76 -6.97
N ALA A 142 -0.46 -10.54 -6.70
CA ALA A 142 -1.43 -10.93 -7.73
C ALA A 142 -2.14 -9.72 -8.37
N LEU A 143 -2.58 -8.76 -7.55
CA LEU A 143 -3.20 -7.53 -8.04
C LEU A 143 -2.23 -6.65 -8.82
N GLY A 144 -0.97 -6.55 -8.37
CA GLY A 144 0.06 -5.82 -9.10
C GLY A 144 0.29 -6.40 -10.50
N CYS A 145 0.38 -7.73 -10.62
CA CYS A 145 0.55 -8.40 -11.91
C CYS A 145 -0.67 -8.20 -12.81
N GLU A 146 -1.89 -8.28 -12.25
CA GLU A 146 -3.11 -7.98 -13.02
C GLU A 146 -3.15 -6.52 -13.50
N LEU A 147 -2.73 -5.59 -12.63
CA LEU A 147 -2.72 -4.17 -12.94
C LEU A 147 -1.70 -3.85 -14.05
N ASP A 148 -0.50 -4.44 -14.01
CA ASP A 148 0.53 -4.25 -15.03
C ASP A 148 0.00 -4.55 -16.46
N VAL A 149 -0.75 -5.65 -16.60
CA VAL A 149 -1.38 -6.02 -17.89
C VAL A 149 -2.48 -5.03 -18.29
N VAL A 150 -3.24 -4.50 -17.33
CA VAL A 150 -4.38 -3.62 -17.60
C VAL A 150 -3.90 -2.23 -18.00
N VAL A 151 -2.91 -1.66 -17.31
CA VAL A 151 -2.45 -0.29 -17.57
C VAL A 151 -1.80 -0.11 -18.93
N GLN A 152 -1.26 -1.18 -19.53
CA GLN A 152 -0.66 -1.17 -20.86
C GLN A 152 -1.71 -0.98 -21.98
N LYS A 153 -3.00 -1.14 -21.70
CA LYS A 153 -4.06 -1.01 -22.71
C LYS A 153 -4.34 0.46 -23.01
N SER A 154 -4.13 0.87 -24.26
CA SER A 154 -4.29 2.28 -24.67
C SER A 154 -5.69 2.85 -24.41
N PHE A 155 -6.75 2.02 -24.47
CA PHE A 155 -8.10 2.49 -24.15
C PHE A 155 -8.28 2.81 -22.66
N VAL A 156 -7.58 2.13 -21.75
CA VAL A 156 -7.62 2.41 -20.31
C VAL A 156 -6.99 3.76 -20.04
N GLN A 157 -5.81 4.00 -20.62
CA GLN A 157 -5.10 5.28 -20.52
C GLN A 157 -5.91 6.44 -21.12
N LEU A 158 -6.61 6.21 -22.23
CA LEU A 158 -7.50 7.21 -22.84
C LEU A 158 -8.72 7.48 -21.96
N ALA A 159 -9.40 6.43 -21.48
CA ALA A 159 -10.57 6.55 -20.61
C ALA A 159 -10.24 7.34 -19.34
N LEU A 160 -9.08 7.04 -18.72
CA LEU A 160 -8.62 7.73 -17.54
C LEU A 160 -8.39 9.23 -17.82
N ARG A 161 -7.67 9.57 -18.90
CA ARG A 161 -7.44 10.99 -19.27
C ARG A 161 -8.74 11.75 -19.57
N LEU A 162 -9.70 11.12 -20.25
CA LEU A 162 -10.98 11.74 -20.56
C LEU A 162 -11.86 11.92 -19.30
N ALA A 163 -11.70 11.06 -18.30
CA ALA A 163 -12.42 11.15 -17.04
C ALA A 163 -11.92 12.28 -16.13
N HIS A 164 -10.73 12.85 -16.39
CA HIS A 164 -10.09 13.86 -15.53
C HIS A 164 -11.03 15.02 -15.16
N GLY A 165 -11.46 15.81 -16.15
CA GLY A 165 -12.34 16.96 -15.91
C GLY A 165 -13.66 16.59 -15.22
N PRO A 166 -14.43 15.62 -15.76
CA PRO A 166 -15.68 15.17 -15.14
C PRO A 166 -15.53 14.66 -13.71
N ALA A 167 -14.46 13.91 -13.41
CA ALA A 167 -14.21 13.38 -12.07
C ALA A 167 -13.94 14.49 -11.05
N HIS A 168 -13.13 15.49 -11.42
CA HIS A 168 -12.87 16.66 -10.57
C HIS A 168 -14.15 17.46 -10.30
N LEU A 169 -14.98 17.68 -11.33
CA LEU A 169 -16.27 18.36 -11.17
C LEU A 169 -17.28 17.55 -10.32
N ALA A 170 -17.19 16.23 -10.34
CA ALA A 170 -18.04 15.34 -9.56
C ALA A 170 -17.54 15.09 -8.12
N GLY A 171 -16.45 15.76 -7.70
CA GLY A 171 -15.86 15.59 -6.37
C GLY A 171 -15.02 14.33 -6.18
N LEU A 172 -14.66 13.64 -7.27
CA LEU A 172 -13.83 12.43 -7.32
C LEU A 172 -12.37 12.73 -7.72
N GLY A 173 -11.94 13.99 -7.64
CA GLY A 173 -10.62 14.44 -8.09
C GLY A 173 -9.45 13.70 -7.43
N GLU A 174 -9.52 13.49 -6.11
CA GLU A 174 -8.46 12.77 -5.37
C GLU A 174 -8.28 11.33 -5.86
N LEU A 175 -9.39 10.61 -6.11
CA LEU A 175 -9.35 9.27 -6.68
C LEU A 175 -8.80 9.28 -8.10
N GLN A 176 -9.25 10.22 -8.93
CA GLN A 176 -8.81 10.36 -10.31
C GLN A 176 -7.30 10.61 -10.40
N ASP A 177 -6.80 11.58 -9.64
CA ASP A 177 -5.38 11.95 -9.65
C ASP A 177 -4.51 10.79 -9.13
N PHE A 178 -5.00 10.05 -8.12
CA PHE A 178 -4.35 8.83 -7.63
C PHE A 178 -4.24 7.76 -8.72
N LEU A 179 -5.34 7.50 -9.46
CA LEU A 179 -5.34 6.53 -10.55
C LEU A 179 -4.38 6.95 -11.67
N GLU A 180 -4.34 8.24 -12.02
CA GLU A 180 -3.42 8.77 -13.03
C GLU A 180 -1.95 8.59 -12.63
N ARG A 181 -1.59 8.93 -11.40
CA ARG A 181 -0.24 8.72 -10.87
C ARG A 181 0.13 7.24 -10.82
N GLY A 182 -0.80 6.38 -10.40
CA GLY A 182 -0.59 4.93 -10.35
C GLY A 182 -0.36 4.33 -11.75
N VAL A 183 -1.18 4.69 -12.73
CA VAL A 183 -0.99 4.25 -14.13
C VAL A 183 0.34 4.72 -14.68
N ALA A 184 0.71 5.99 -14.46
CA ALA A 184 1.99 6.51 -14.89
C ALA A 184 3.18 5.76 -14.26
N ALA A 185 3.11 5.48 -12.96
CA ALA A 185 4.12 4.71 -12.24
C ALA A 185 4.30 3.29 -12.80
N PHE A 186 3.22 2.58 -13.10
CA PHE A 186 3.31 1.25 -13.72
C PHE A 186 3.86 1.27 -15.14
N LEU A 187 3.44 2.24 -15.96
CA LEU A 187 3.96 2.38 -17.32
C LEU A 187 5.47 2.65 -17.34
N GLN A 188 5.97 3.45 -16.40
CA GLN A 188 7.41 3.74 -16.26
C GLN A 188 8.24 2.49 -15.93
N MET A 189 7.66 1.49 -15.25
CA MET A 189 8.36 0.24 -14.94
C MET A 189 8.60 -0.64 -16.17
N HIS A 190 7.91 -0.43 -17.30
CA HIS A 190 8.02 -1.28 -18.50
C HIS A 190 7.88 -2.78 -18.17
N GLY A 191 6.90 -3.14 -17.34
CA GLY A 191 6.72 -4.48 -16.76
C GLY A 191 7.10 -4.51 -15.28
N ALA A 192 6.14 -4.92 -14.46
CA ALA A 192 6.23 -4.86 -12.99
C ALA A 192 6.78 -6.13 -12.32
N ASP A 193 7.02 -7.21 -13.07
CA ASP A 193 7.33 -8.55 -12.52
C ASP A 193 8.49 -8.51 -11.51
N TYR A 194 9.65 -7.97 -11.90
CA TYR A 194 10.81 -7.87 -11.01
C TYR A 194 10.51 -7.06 -9.74
N PHE A 195 9.79 -5.95 -9.87
CA PHE A 195 9.43 -5.09 -8.73
C PHE A 195 8.52 -5.86 -7.75
N LEU A 196 7.46 -6.49 -8.27
CA LEU A 196 6.48 -7.20 -7.46
C LEU A 196 7.07 -8.47 -6.83
N ASP A 197 7.89 -9.21 -7.56
CA ASP A 197 8.60 -10.38 -7.03
C ASP A 197 9.58 -9.99 -5.93
N THR A 198 10.30 -8.89 -6.09
CA THR A 198 11.21 -8.36 -5.06
C THR A 198 10.44 -7.99 -3.78
N VAL A 199 9.31 -7.28 -3.92
CA VAL A 199 8.46 -6.93 -2.77
C VAL A 199 7.92 -8.18 -2.08
N ARG A 200 7.37 -9.13 -2.85
CA ARG A 200 6.86 -10.40 -2.33
C ARG A 200 7.93 -11.15 -1.55
N GLU A 201 9.11 -11.34 -2.15
CA GLU A 201 10.20 -12.10 -1.54
C GLU A 201 10.72 -11.43 -0.26
N ARG A 202 10.96 -10.12 -0.27
CA ARG A 202 11.46 -9.38 0.89
C ARG A 202 10.45 -9.37 2.04
N GLU A 203 9.17 -9.07 1.77
CA GLU A 203 8.16 -9.06 2.84
C GLU A 203 7.88 -10.47 3.38
N THR A 204 7.88 -11.51 2.54
CA THR A 204 7.75 -12.90 3.02
C THR A 204 8.94 -13.29 3.90
N ARG A 205 10.18 -13.03 3.47
CA ARG A 205 11.38 -13.31 4.28
C ARG A 205 11.34 -12.55 5.59
N LEU A 206 10.98 -11.27 5.57
CA LEU A 206 10.86 -10.45 6.78
C LEU A 206 9.82 -11.03 7.75
N LEU A 207 8.64 -11.39 7.23
CA LEU A 207 7.58 -12.02 8.02
C LEU A 207 8.07 -13.31 8.68
N ASP A 208 8.74 -14.17 7.92
CA ASP A 208 9.30 -15.43 8.43
C ASP A 208 10.35 -15.18 9.52
N ARG A 209 11.24 -14.19 9.36
CA ARG A 209 12.25 -13.82 10.36
C ARG A 209 11.60 -13.32 11.67
N ILE A 210 10.56 -12.48 11.56
CA ILE A 210 9.82 -11.95 12.70
C ILE A 210 9.19 -13.09 13.52
N TYR A 211 8.51 -14.02 12.84
CA TYR A 211 7.80 -15.14 13.47
C TYR A 211 8.75 -16.25 13.96
N ALA A 212 9.91 -16.41 13.34
CA ALA A 212 10.97 -17.28 13.83
C ALA A 212 11.71 -16.70 15.07
N GLY A 213 11.41 -15.47 15.47
CA GLY A 213 12.05 -14.81 16.62
C GLY A 213 13.52 -14.48 16.40
N GLN A 214 13.93 -14.25 15.15
CA GLN A 214 15.32 -13.88 14.86
C GLN A 214 15.68 -12.52 15.48
N PRO A 215 16.90 -12.37 16.03
CA PRO A 215 17.41 -11.07 16.43
C PRO A 215 17.59 -10.19 15.19
N ASP A 216 17.15 -8.93 15.28
CA ASP A 216 17.16 -7.96 14.18
C ASP A 216 16.56 -8.51 12.86
N PRO A 217 15.24 -8.70 12.78
CA PRO A 217 14.61 -9.24 11.58
C PRO A 217 14.65 -8.27 10.39
N PHE A 218 15.06 -7.00 10.59
CA PHE A 218 15.08 -5.95 9.56
C PHE A 218 16.47 -5.72 8.96
N ALA A 219 17.53 -6.34 9.50
CA ALA A 219 18.86 -6.24 8.92
C ALA A 219 18.84 -6.61 7.42
N ALA A 220 19.42 -5.74 6.59
CA ALA A 220 19.70 -6.04 5.19
C ALA A 220 20.65 -7.24 5.10
N ASP A 221 20.41 -8.11 4.12
CA ASP A 221 21.37 -9.16 3.75
C ASP A 221 22.64 -8.57 3.11
#